data_AF-A0A7V5QB35-F1
#
_entry.id   AF-A0A7V5QB35-F1
#
_cell.length_a   1.000
_cell.length_b   1.000
_cell.length_c   1.000
_cell.angle_alpha   90.00
_cell.angle_beta   90.00
_cell.angle_gamma   90.00
#
_symmetry.space_group_name_H-M   'P 1'
#
loop_
_entity.id
_entity.type
_entity.pdbx_description
1 polymer ?
#
loop_
_entity_poly.entity_id
_entity_poly.type
_entity_poly.pdbx_seq_one_letter_code
_entity_poly.pdbx_strand_id
1 'polypeptide(L)'
;MKASRMLSARLWISGHLPVMSHQGIPTGSWMQLNRQTEGGSLIRLLAALGVLLITTGGSDTMAAGSYRLKKTSFKTLKGWKADDHAQAFSAYLRSCARLLGSDTPAPRPGFKKSGKKHVLKACRKARKLGPDPGKKQARKFFEKNFIPYQIIWKGSRKGLFTGYYEPEYKGSRHKSKTYFVPVLGAPENLVSLEHKKKPKGFPRKLTAALQQGKKLKPLPSRAGIEKGALANSARVLAWLADPV
;
A
#
# COMPACT_ATOMS: atom_id res chain seq x y z
N MET A 1 -30.80 38.29 7.20
CA MET A 1 -30.08 37.82 5.99
C MET A 1 -28.73 37.26 6.41
N LYS A 2 -28.58 35.93 6.46
CA LYS A 2 -27.30 35.26 6.78
C LYS A 2 -26.97 34.30 5.64
N ALA A 3 -25.87 34.58 4.95
CA ALA A 3 -25.37 33.84 3.81
C ALA A 3 -24.92 32.43 4.23
N SER A 4 -25.49 31.42 3.58
CA SER A 4 -25.14 30.01 3.74
C SER A 4 -23.85 29.72 2.97
N ARG A 5 -22.77 29.37 3.67
CA ARG A 5 -21.54 28.87 3.03
C ARG A 5 -21.72 27.37 2.73
N MET A 6 -22.00 27.05 1.47
CA MET A 6 -21.92 25.67 0.95
C MET A 6 -20.48 25.18 1.05
N LEU A 7 -20.22 24.23 1.95
CA LEU A 7 -19.00 23.42 1.94
C LEU A 7 -19.10 22.43 0.78
N SER A 8 -18.44 22.77 -0.34
CA SER A 8 -18.24 21.89 -1.48
C SER A 8 -17.34 20.72 -1.06
N ALA A 9 -17.95 19.58 -0.71
CA ALA A 9 -17.26 18.31 -0.67
C ALA A 9 -16.95 17.90 -2.13
N ARG A 10 -15.78 18.28 -2.62
CA ARG A 10 -15.23 17.75 -3.87
C ARG A 10 -14.90 16.26 -3.66
N LEU A 11 -15.91 15.41 -3.86
CA LEU A 11 -15.70 14.00 -4.19
C LEU A 11 -14.95 13.97 -5.52
N TRP A 12 -13.65 13.66 -5.46
CA TRP A 12 -12.88 13.28 -6.65
C TRP A 12 -13.37 11.89 -7.11
N ILE A 13 -14.46 11.88 -7.87
CA ILE A 13 -14.83 10.76 -8.73
C ILE A 13 -14.68 11.32 -10.15
N SER A 14 -13.99 10.59 -11.03
CA SER A 14 -13.58 10.95 -12.39
C SER A 14 -12.36 11.88 -12.51
N GLY A 15 -11.18 11.27 -12.36
CA GLY A 15 -10.12 11.52 -13.33
C GLY A 15 -10.23 10.41 -14.38
N HIS A 16 -10.20 10.75 -15.67
CA HIS A 16 -9.96 9.75 -16.71
C HIS A 16 -8.63 9.05 -16.40
N LEU A 17 -8.69 7.89 -15.77
CA LEU A 17 -7.61 6.92 -15.90
C LEU A 17 -7.78 6.35 -17.31
N PRO A 18 -6.78 6.45 -18.20
CA PRO A 18 -6.85 5.71 -19.44
C PRO A 18 -7.12 4.25 -19.05
N VAL A 19 -8.13 3.66 -19.69
CA VAL A 19 -8.39 2.22 -19.66
C VAL A 19 -7.03 1.53 -19.69
N MET A 20 -6.74 0.70 -18.69
CA MET A 20 -5.57 -0.16 -18.74
C MET A 20 -5.71 -0.99 -20.01
N SER A 21 -5.03 -0.59 -21.07
CA SER A 21 -4.89 -1.40 -22.26
C SER A 21 -4.42 -2.78 -21.81
N HIS A 22 -4.82 -3.85 -22.51
CA HIS A 22 -4.38 -5.23 -22.27
C HIS A 22 -2.85 -5.46 -22.20
N GLN A 23 -2.05 -4.41 -22.37
CA GLN A 23 -0.64 -4.36 -22.05
C GLN A 23 -0.46 -4.45 -20.52
N GLY A 24 0.04 -5.59 -20.05
CA GLY A 24 0.31 -5.83 -18.63
C GLY A 24 1.10 -4.69 -17.97
N ILE A 25 1.02 -4.59 -16.64
CA ILE A 25 1.79 -3.61 -15.85
C ILE A 25 3.24 -3.65 -16.36
N PRO A 26 3.76 -2.57 -16.99
CA PRO A 26 5.15 -2.54 -17.42
C PRO A 26 6.01 -2.43 -16.17
N THR A 27 6.23 -3.56 -15.52
CA THR A 27 7.34 -3.74 -14.61
C THR A 27 8.59 -3.65 -15.47
N GLY A 28 9.52 -2.74 -15.16
CA GLY A 28 10.78 -2.68 -15.90
C GLY A 28 11.45 -4.07 -15.97
N SER A 29 12.42 -4.24 -16.87
CA SER A 29 13.10 -5.51 -17.21
C SER A 29 13.69 -6.34 -16.04
N TRP A 30 13.57 -5.87 -14.81
CA TRP A 30 13.87 -6.53 -13.54
C TRP A 30 13.02 -7.76 -13.25
N MET A 31 11.80 -7.80 -13.79
CA MET A 31 10.83 -8.86 -13.54
C MET A 31 10.92 -9.91 -14.65
N GLN A 32 11.94 -10.77 -14.55
CA GLN A 32 11.92 -12.04 -15.29
C GLN A 32 10.93 -12.96 -14.58
N LEU A 33 9.70 -13.03 -15.11
CA LEU A 33 8.74 -14.05 -14.74
C LEU A 33 9.28 -15.40 -15.22
N ASN A 34 10.06 -16.09 -14.39
CA ASN A 34 10.36 -17.51 -14.60
C ASN A 34 9.05 -18.28 -14.45
N ARG A 35 8.39 -18.53 -15.59
CA ARG A 35 7.26 -19.44 -15.69
C ARG A 35 7.84 -20.85 -15.53
N GLN A 36 7.96 -21.34 -14.30
CA GLN A 36 8.26 -22.75 -14.07
C GLN A 36 7.03 -23.55 -14.51
N THR A 37 7.11 -24.12 -15.71
CA THR A 37 6.23 -25.20 -16.12
C THR A 37 6.65 -26.44 -15.33
N GLU A 38 5.82 -26.87 -14.39
CA GLU A 38 6.00 -28.15 -13.71
C GLU A 38 5.72 -29.29 -14.70
N GLY A 39 6.78 -29.82 -15.30
CA GLY A 39 6.79 -31.13 -15.95
C GLY A 39 7.44 -32.11 -14.99
N GLY A 40 6.66 -33.10 -14.52
CA GLY A 40 7.13 -34.11 -13.58
C GLY A 40 8.19 -35.04 -14.17
N SER A 41 9.13 -35.46 -13.32
CA SER A 41 9.80 -36.76 -13.45
C SER A 41 10.33 -37.21 -12.10
N LEU A 42 10.08 -38.49 -11.79
CA LEU A 42 10.39 -39.23 -10.57
C LEU A 42 11.76 -39.93 -10.66
N ILE A 43 12.24 -40.41 -9.50
CA ILE A 43 13.32 -41.40 -9.23
C ILE A 43 14.68 -40.75 -8.89
N ARG A 44 15.03 -40.54 -7.60
CA ARG A 44 15.58 -41.44 -6.53
C ARG A 44 17.09 -41.72 -6.64
N LEU A 45 17.89 -41.34 -5.62
CA LEU A 45 18.62 -42.25 -4.71
C LEU A 45 19.54 -41.52 -3.71
N LEU A 46 19.79 -42.21 -2.60
CA LEU A 46 20.39 -41.82 -1.32
C LEU A 46 21.91 -41.78 -1.33
N ALA A 47 22.51 -40.89 -0.52
CA ALA A 47 23.76 -41.16 0.19
C ALA A 47 23.85 -40.26 1.43
N ALA A 48 23.78 -40.90 2.60
CA ALA A 48 24.11 -40.33 3.89
C ALA A 48 25.62 -40.41 4.13
N LEU A 49 26.21 -39.35 4.68
CA LEU A 49 27.40 -39.44 5.53
C LEU A 49 27.56 -38.12 6.29
N GLY A 50 27.49 -38.23 7.61
CA GLY A 50 27.55 -37.11 8.55
C GLY A 50 28.97 -36.66 8.82
N VAL A 51 29.09 -35.38 9.18
CA VAL A 51 30.17 -34.86 10.02
C VAL A 51 29.54 -33.90 11.02
N LEU A 52 29.64 -34.26 12.29
CA LEU A 52 29.23 -33.49 13.46
C LEU A 52 30.38 -32.54 13.82
N LEU A 53 30.16 -31.22 13.71
CA LEU A 53 31.06 -30.20 14.26
C LEU A 53 30.30 -29.42 15.32
N ILE A 54 30.65 -29.71 16.58
CA ILE A 54 30.19 -29.00 17.76
C ILE A 54 30.90 -27.65 17.78
N THR A 55 30.16 -26.56 17.56
CA THR A 55 30.61 -25.21 17.94
C THR A 55 29.72 -24.71 19.07
N THR A 56 30.32 -24.56 20.24
CA THR A 56 29.76 -23.85 21.38
C THR A 56 29.79 -22.34 21.13
N GLY A 57 28.77 -21.64 21.63
CA GLY A 57 28.86 -20.20 21.90
C GLY A 57 28.23 -19.28 20.85
N GLY A 58 26.97 -18.92 21.07
CA GLY A 58 26.31 -17.85 20.32
C GLY A 58 24.88 -17.69 20.79
N SER A 59 24.70 -17.01 21.92
CA SER A 59 23.43 -16.70 22.57
C SER A 59 22.28 -16.46 21.59
N ASP A 60 21.29 -17.35 21.66
CA ASP A 60 19.97 -17.19 21.05
C ASP A 60 19.30 -15.91 21.58
N THR A 61 19.58 -14.80 20.91
CA THR A 61 18.80 -13.57 21.06
C THR A 61 17.75 -13.55 19.96
N MET A 62 16.54 -13.97 20.34
CA MET A 62 15.33 -13.71 19.56
C MET A 62 15.13 -12.20 19.38
N ALA A 63 15.65 -11.63 18.29
CA ALA A 63 15.44 -10.23 17.93
C ALA A 63 14.37 -10.10 16.83
N ALA A 64 13.39 -9.23 17.06
CA ALA A 64 12.27 -8.94 16.18
C ALA A 64 12.68 -8.74 14.70
N GLY A 65 12.24 -9.67 13.83
CA GLY A 65 12.17 -9.53 12.36
C GLY A 65 13.45 -9.06 11.65
N SER A 66 14.51 -9.87 11.64
CA SER A 66 15.85 -9.53 11.14
C SER A 66 15.92 -9.23 9.63
N TYR A 67 15.65 -7.98 9.26
CA TYR A 67 16.10 -7.43 7.99
C TYR A 67 17.36 -6.58 8.20
N ARG A 68 18.27 -6.64 7.23
CA ARG A 68 19.43 -5.75 7.16
C ARG A 68 19.41 -4.99 5.85
N LEU A 69 19.78 -3.72 5.93
CA LEU A 69 19.97 -2.85 4.76
C LEU A 69 21.45 -2.82 4.39
N LYS A 70 21.79 -3.32 3.20
CA LYS A 70 23.15 -3.22 2.65
C LYS A 70 23.20 -2.07 1.64
N LYS A 71 23.96 -1.01 1.93
CA LYS A 71 24.17 0.09 0.98
C LYS A 71 24.72 -0.47 -0.32
N THR A 72 24.18 -0.01 -1.46
CA THR A 72 24.64 -0.41 -2.80
C THR A 72 24.71 0.79 -3.74
N SER A 73 24.90 0.56 -5.04
CA SER A 73 24.89 1.59 -6.08
C SER A 73 23.88 1.28 -7.19
N PHE A 74 23.41 2.33 -7.88
CA PHE A 74 22.51 2.20 -9.02
C PHE A 74 23.09 1.33 -10.15
N LYS A 75 24.43 1.28 -10.29
CA LYS A 75 25.11 0.42 -11.28
C LYS A 75 24.86 -1.07 -11.06
N THR A 76 24.59 -1.48 -9.82
CA THR A 76 24.34 -2.90 -9.47
C THR A 76 22.89 -3.31 -9.68
N LEU A 77 22.00 -2.35 -9.96
CA LEU A 77 20.60 -2.61 -10.19
C LEU A 77 20.44 -3.05 -11.67
N LYS A 78 20.14 -4.34 -11.88
CA LYS A 78 19.84 -4.99 -13.18
C LYS A 78 18.69 -4.36 -13.98
N GLY A 79 19.00 -3.49 -14.95
CA GLY A 79 17.99 -2.82 -15.78
C GLY A 79 17.88 -1.33 -15.50
N TRP A 80 18.68 -0.80 -14.56
CA TRP A 80 18.64 0.61 -14.16
C TRP A 80 18.81 1.53 -15.35
N LYS A 81 19.75 1.24 -16.25
CA LYS A 81 19.99 2.13 -17.40
C LYS A 81 18.81 2.17 -18.38
N ALA A 82 18.06 1.08 -18.52
CA ALA A 82 17.01 0.90 -19.52
C ALA A 82 15.60 1.29 -19.00
N ASP A 83 15.45 1.51 -17.70
CA ASP A 83 14.16 1.80 -17.08
C ASP A 83 13.53 3.12 -17.57
N ASP A 84 12.19 3.21 -17.49
CA ASP A 84 11.48 4.45 -17.79
C ASP A 84 11.48 5.39 -16.58
N HIS A 85 12.59 6.09 -16.40
CA HIS A 85 12.75 7.01 -15.28
C HIS A 85 11.79 8.20 -15.36
N ALA A 86 11.30 8.57 -16.55
CA ALA A 86 10.34 9.66 -16.68
C ALA A 86 9.00 9.24 -16.04
N GLN A 87 8.55 8.00 -16.30
CA GLN A 87 7.37 7.44 -15.66
C GLN A 87 7.54 7.32 -14.12
N ALA A 88 8.68 6.79 -13.65
CA ALA A 88 8.98 6.71 -12.23
C ALA A 88 9.02 8.10 -11.55
N PHE A 89 9.59 9.09 -12.22
CA PHE A 89 9.66 10.46 -11.73
C PHE A 89 8.28 11.11 -11.66
N SER A 90 7.43 10.91 -12.66
CA SER A 90 6.04 11.39 -12.66
C SER A 90 5.25 10.81 -11.47
N ALA A 91 5.41 9.51 -11.19
CA ALA A 91 4.82 8.88 -10.00
C ALA A 91 5.34 9.50 -8.69
N TYR A 92 6.65 9.69 -8.59
CA TYR A 92 7.27 10.35 -7.43
C TYR A 92 6.75 11.78 -7.22
N LEU A 93 6.61 12.56 -8.30
CA LEU A 93 6.13 13.94 -8.25
C LEU A 93 4.67 14.03 -7.77
N ARG A 94 3.80 13.08 -8.18
CA ARG A 94 2.43 12.98 -7.65
C ARG A 94 2.41 12.78 -6.13
N SER A 95 3.29 11.92 -5.60
CA SER A 95 3.42 11.76 -4.14
C SER A 95 3.92 13.04 -3.46
N CYS A 96 4.83 13.78 -4.10
CA CYS A 96 5.35 15.03 -3.55
C CYS A 96 4.30 16.12 -3.38
N ALA A 97 3.27 16.17 -4.23
CA ALA A 97 2.15 17.10 -4.06
C ALA A 97 1.44 16.89 -2.71
N ARG A 98 1.25 15.62 -2.30
CA ARG A 98 0.66 15.28 -1.01
C ARG A 98 1.61 15.50 0.16
N LEU A 99 2.89 15.14 0.00
CA LEU A 99 3.89 15.26 1.08
C LEU A 99 4.29 16.70 1.40
N LEU A 100 4.09 17.64 0.48
CA LEU A 100 4.38 19.06 0.69
C LEU A 100 3.14 19.87 1.07
N GLY A 101 1.94 19.28 1.03
CA GLY A 101 0.69 19.95 1.38
C GLY A 101 0.47 20.08 2.89
N SER A 102 -0.49 20.92 3.28
CA SER A 102 -0.94 21.09 4.68
C SER A 102 -1.43 19.78 5.29
N ASP A 103 -2.04 18.92 4.47
CA ASP A 103 -2.69 17.67 4.91
C ASP A 103 -1.73 16.48 4.89
N THR A 104 -0.43 16.73 5.13
CA THR A 104 0.60 15.68 5.09
C THR A 104 0.37 14.68 6.22
N PRO A 105 0.16 13.38 5.94
CA PRO A 105 -0.05 12.39 6.98
C PRO A 105 1.13 12.30 7.97
N ALA A 106 0.82 11.94 9.21
CA ALA A 106 1.85 11.57 10.17
C ALA A 106 2.67 10.38 9.62
N PRO A 107 3.99 10.36 9.78
CA PRO A 107 4.79 9.20 9.39
C PRO A 107 4.33 7.95 10.14
N ARG A 108 4.36 6.81 9.46
CA ARG A 108 4.07 5.52 10.10
C ARG A 108 5.09 5.22 11.21
N PRO A 109 4.70 4.46 12.26
CA PRO A 109 5.65 3.95 13.25
C PRO A 109 6.87 3.30 12.60
N GLY A 110 8.06 3.57 13.13
CA GLY A 110 9.34 3.13 12.56
C GLY A 110 9.95 4.06 11.51
N PHE A 111 9.22 5.07 11.03
CA PHE A 111 9.79 6.09 10.15
C PHE A 111 10.49 7.19 10.95
N LYS A 112 11.83 7.25 10.84
CA LYS A 112 12.63 8.26 11.55
C LYS A 112 12.28 9.68 11.08
N LYS A 113 12.19 10.64 12.03
CA LYS A 113 11.96 12.07 11.73
C LYS A 113 12.96 12.63 10.70
N SER A 114 14.22 12.20 10.76
CA SER A 114 15.25 12.57 9.78
C SER A 114 14.90 12.14 8.36
N GLY A 115 14.34 10.94 8.19
CA GLY A 115 13.86 10.44 6.90
C GLY A 115 12.84 11.37 6.26
N LYS A 116 11.92 11.95 7.06
CA LYS A 116 10.92 12.92 6.57
C LYS A 116 11.60 14.13 5.95
N LYS A 117 12.57 14.73 6.65
CA LYS A 117 13.31 15.91 6.17
C LYS A 117 13.99 15.65 4.82
N HIS A 118 14.64 14.50 4.65
CA HIS A 118 15.32 14.14 3.40
C HIS A 118 14.33 13.94 2.24
N VAL A 119 13.22 13.24 2.48
CA VAL A 119 12.16 13.04 1.48
C VAL A 119 11.56 14.38 1.05
N LEU A 120 11.24 15.27 1.99
CA LEU A 120 10.71 16.60 1.67
C LEU A 120 11.71 17.45 0.87
N LYS A 121 13.01 17.36 1.18
CA LYS A 121 14.07 18.03 0.41
C LYS A 121 14.12 17.51 -1.03
N ALA A 122 14.08 16.20 -1.22
CA ALA A 122 14.04 15.58 -2.54
C ALA A 122 12.77 15.98 -3.31
N CYS A 123 11.61 16.03 -2.65
CA CYS A 123 10.36 16.48 -3.27
C CYS A 123 10.41 17.93 -3.74
N ARG A 124 11.00 18.85 -2.97
CA ARG A 124 11.19 20.24 -3.43
C ARG A 124 12.10 20.31 -4.66
N LYS A 125 13.15 19.49 -4.73
CA LYS A 125 14.01 19.40 -5.92
C LYS A 125 13.28 18.82 -7.12
N ALA A 126 12.46 17.79 -6.92
CA ALA A 126 11.63 17.22 -7.99
C ALA A 126 10.66 18.26 -8.55
N ARG A 127 9.97 19.02 -7.69
CA ARG A 127 9.07 20.11 -8.13
C ARG A 127 9.77 21.15 -9.00
N LYS A 128 11.03 21.47 -8.71
CA LYS A 128 11.83 22.42 -9.51
C LYS A 128 12.16 21.89 -10.92
N LEU A 129 12.18 20.56 -11.12
CA LEU A 129 12.43 19.97 -12.44
C LEU A 129 11.18 19.94 -13.34
N GLY A 130 9.99 20.18 -12.79
CA GLY A 130 8.74 20.15 -13.55
C GLY A 130 8.21 18.73 -13.83
N PRO A 131 7.03 18.60 -14.48
CA PRO A 131 6.34 17.33 -14.66
C PRO A 131 6.97 16.37 -15.68
N ASP A 132 7.72 16.89 -16.66
CA ASP A 132 8.34 16.09 -17.71
C ASP A 132 9.80 16.47 -17.96
N PRO A 133 10.72 16.04 -17.07
CA PRO A 133 12.14 16.31 -17.27
C PRO A 133 12.80 15.38 -18.31
N GLY A 134 12.05 14.41 -18.87
CA GLY A 134 12.59 13.35 -19.73
C GLY A 134 13.45 12.30 -18.99
N LYS A 135 13.68 11.14 -19.63
CA LYS A 135 14.30 9.96 -19.01
C LYS A 135 15.69 10.23 -18.42
N LYS A 136 16.55 10.98 -19.15
CA LYS A 136 17.94 11.25 -18.75
C LYS A 136 18.01 12.11 -17.48
N GLN A 137 17.22 13.17 -17.40
CA GLN A 137 17.22 14.07 -16.26
C GLN A 137 16.51 13.44 -15.06
N ALA A 138 15.44 12.68 -15.28
CA ALA A 138 14.80 11.88 -14.25
C ALA A 138 15.75 10.86 -13.61
N ARG A 139 16.53 10.13 -14.42
CA ARG A 139 17.58 9.23 -13.91
C ARG A 139 18.60 9.95 -13.05
N LYS A 140 19.13 11.07 -13.54
CA LYS A 140 20.08 11.92 -12.78
C LYS A 140 19.47 12.43 -11.47
N PHE A 141 18.16 12.71 -11.44
CA PHE A 141 17.47 13.10 -10.22
C PHE A 141 17.55 12.00 -9.16
N PHE A 142 17.23 10.75 -9.51
CA PHE A 142 17.30 9.64 -8.56
C PHE A 142 18.75 9.39 -8.11
N GLU A 143 19.70 9.36 -9.05
CA GLU A 143 21.13 9.14 -8.76
C GLU A 143 21.74 10.20 -7.84
N LYS A 144 21.29 11.46 -7.92
CA LYS A 144 21.79 12.57 -7.10
C LYS A 144 21.11 12.71 -5.74
N ASN A 145 19.90 12.17 -5.56
CA ASN A 145 19.08 12.45 -4.39
C ASN A 145 18.77 11.23 -3.53
N PHE A 146 19.08 10.03 -4.00
CA PHE A 146 18.82 8.77 -3.30
C PHE A 146 20.05 7.89 -3.26
N ILE A 147 20.11 7.05 -2.23
CA ILE A 147 21.12 6.01 -2.09
C ILE A 147 20.37 4.68 -2.07
N PRO A 148 20.61 3.76 -3.01
CA PRO A 148 19.94 2.47 -3.00
C PRO A 148 20.50 1.60 -1.87
N TYR A 149 19.60 0.87 -1.20
CA TYR A 149 19.94 -0.16 -0.21
C TYR A 149 19.29 -1.47 -0.63
N GLN A 150 20.07 -2.54 -0.64
CA GLN A 150 19.55 -3.90 -0.79
C GLN A 150 18.97 -4.36 0.54
N ILE A 151 17.73 -4.82 0.51
CA ILE A 151 17.07 -5.43 1.66
C ILE A 151 17.45 -6.92 1.69
N ILE A 152 18.00 -7.37 2.82
CA ILE A 152 18.30 -8.77 3.10
C ILE A 152 17.38 -9.20 4.24
N TRP A 153 16.41 -10.08 3.96
CA TRP A 153 15.41 -10.55 4.90
C TRP A 153 15.76 -11.96 5.36
N LYS A 154 16.02 -12.17 6.66
CA LYS A 154 16.41 -13.48 7.22
C LYS A 154 17.52 -14.17 6.41
N GLY A 155 18.55 -13.41 6.03
CA GLY A 155 19.68 -13.90 5.21
C GLY A 155 19.40 -14.01 3.70
N SER A 156 18.14 -13.89 3.26
CA SER A 156 17.78 -13.99 1.84
C SER A 156 17.74 -12.63 1.13
N ARG A 157 18.20 -12.61 -0.13
CA ARG A 157 18.03 -11.49 -1.07
C ARG A 157 16.77 -11.61 -1.93
N LYS A 158 16.06 -12.74 -1.85
CA LYS A 158 14.80 -12.97 -2.55
C LYS A 158 13.65 -12.44 -1.70
N GLY A 159 12.73 -11.73 -2.34
CA GLY A 159 11.47 -11.27 -1.74
C GLY A 159 10.28 -11.85 -2.48
N LEU A 160 9.10 -11.75 -1.87
CA LEU A 160 7.83 -12.05 -2.52
C LEU A 160 7.31 -10.78 -3.19
N PHE A 161 7.00 -10.86 -4.49
CA PHE A 161 6.34 -9.80 -5.23
C PHE A 161 4.92 -10.25 -5.58
N THR A 162 3.93 -9.42 -5.26
CA THR A 162 2.52 -9.67 -5.56
C THR A 162 1.93 -8.47 -6.29
N GLY A 163 0.81 -8.68 -6.99
CA GLY A 163 0.05 -7.63 -7.67
C GLY A 163 -1.29 -7.38 -6.99
N TYR A 164 -1.75 -6.14 -7.05
CA TYR A 164 -3.12 -5.74 -6.76
C TYR A 164 -3.60 -4.80 -7.87
N TYR A 165 -4.91 -4.72 -8.07
CA TYR A 165 -5.54 -3.84 -9.06
C TYR A 165 -6.78 -3.18 -8.46
N GLU A 166 -7.29 -2.16 -9.14
CA GLU A 166 -8.57 -1.52 -8.81
C GLU A 166 -9.66 -2.16 -9.68
N PRO A 167 -10.55 -3.00 -9.12
CA PRO A 167 -11.60 -3.64 -9.91
C PRO A 167 -12.68 -2.64 -10.33
N GLU A 168 -13.22 -2.85 -11.54
CA GLU A 168 -14.31 -2.05 -12.08
C GLU A 168 -15.61 -2.85 -12.06
N TYR A 169 -16.66 -2.26 -11.48
CA TYR A 169 -17.99 -2.88 -11.37
C TYR A 169 -19.07 -1.97 -11.95
N LYS A 170 -20.06 -2.57 -12.61
CA LYS A 170 -21.30 -1.86 -12.95
C LYS A 170 -22.12 -1.65 -11.67
N GLY A 171 -22.66 -0.45 -11.52
CA GLY A 171 -23.45 -0.09 -10.34
C GLY A 171 -24.44 1.03 -10.62
N SER A 172 -25.29 1.29 -9.64
CA SER A 172 -26.30 2.35 -9.67
C SER A 172 -26.23 3.20 -8.41
N ARG A 173 -26.60 4.49 -8.51
CA ARG A 173 -26.81 5.35 -7.33
C ARG A 173 -28.14 5.05 -6.61
N HIS A 174 -29.07 4.38 -7.28
CA HIS A 174 -30.41 4.06 -6.77
C HIS A 174 -30.62 2.55 -6.74
N LYS A 175 -31.26 2.05 -5.69
CA LYS A 175 -31.62 0.63 -5.57
C LYS A 175 -32.61 0.24 -6.66
N SER A 176 -32.43 -0.93 -7.25
CA SER A 176 -33.39 -1.52 -8.19
C SER A 176 -33.40 -3.04 -8.06
N LYS A 177 -34.23 -3.72 -8.87
CA LYS A 177 -34.20 -5.19 -8.98
C LYS A 177 -32.85 -5.70 -9.50
N THR A 178 -32.18 -4.92 -10.35
CA THR A 178 -30.86 -5.27 -10.90
C THR A 178 -29.72 -4.89 -9.96
N TYR A 179 -29.79 -3.73 -9.31
CA TYR A 179 -28.75 -3.24 -8.40
C TYR A 179 -29.29 -3.19 -6.97
N PHE A 180 -29.05 -4.24 -6.20
CA PHE A 180 -29.68 -4.47 -4.90
C PHE A 180 -28.69 -4.70 -3.75
N VAL A 181 -27.39 -4.80 -4.03
CA VAL A 181 -26.33 -4.96 -3.02
C VAL A 181 -25.72 -3.60 -2.64
N PRO A 182 -25.81 -3.14 -1.38
CA PRO A 182 -25.34 -1.80 -1.01
C PRO A 182 -23.82 -1.74 -0.82
N VAL A 183 -23.17 -0.74 -1.43
CA VAL A 183 -21.82 -0.29 -1.06
C VAL A 183 -21.96 0.74 0.05
N LEU A 184 -21.65 0.35 1.28
CA LEU A 184 -21.78 1.23 2.44
C LEU A 184 -20.57 2.15 2.58
N GLY A 185 -20.84 3.41 2.90
CA GLY A 185 -19.83 4.34 3.38
C GLY A 185 -19.46 4.06 4.84
N ALA A 186 -18.37 4.67 5.29
CA ALA A 186 -18.05 4.65 6.72
C ALA A 186 -19.19 5.32 7.52
N PRO A 187 -19.71 4.68 8.59
CA PRO A 187 -20.66 5.33 9.48
C PRO A 187 -20.09 6.63 10.06
N GLU A 188 -20.94 7.65 10.22
CA GLU A 188 -20.49 8.97 10.73
C GLU A 188 -19.95 8.88 12.16
N ASN A 189 -20.45 7.93 12.95
CA ASN A 189 -20.01 7.68 14.31
C ASN A 189 -18.84 6.68 14.42
N LEU A 190 -18.18 6.33 13.31
CA LEU A 190 -16.99 5.49 13.32
C LEU A 190 -15.79 6.26 13.89
N VAL A 191 -15.18 5.72 14.94
CA VAL A 191 -14.02 6.34 15.61
C VAL A 191 -12.84 5.38 15.65
N SER A 192 -11.63 5.92 15.46
CA SER A 192 -10.39 5.15 15.58
C SER A 192 -10.07 4.84 17.06
N LEU A 193 -9.78 3.57 17.33
CA LEU A 193 -9.29 3.07 18.62
C LEU A 193 -7.77 3.23 18.78
N GLU A 194 -7.04 3.71 17.76
CA GLU A 194 -5.64 4.09 17.92
C GLU A 194 -5.51 5.42 18.67
N HIS A 195 -6.50 6.30 18.50
CA HIS A 195 -6.55 7.62 19.14
C HIS A 195 -7.31 7.61 20.48
N LYS A 196 -8.01 6.53 20.79
CA LYS A 196 -8.74 6.34 22.06
C LYS A 196 -8.24 5.10 22.77
N LYS A 197 -8.24 5.09 24.11
CA LYS A 197 -7.92 3.87 24.86
C LYS A 197 -8.95 2.78 24.53
N LYS A 198 -8.50 1.66 23.96
CA LYS A 198 -9.36 0.51 23.65
C LYS A 198 -10.01 -0.02 24.95
N PRO A 199 -11.35 -0.11 25.03
CA PRO A 199 -12.03 -0.63 26.22
C PRO A 199 -11.68 -2.10 26.49
N LYS A 200 -11.73 -2.50 27.77
CA LYS A 200 -11.57 -3.91 28.18
C LYS A 200 -12.65 -4.77 27.52
N GLY A 201 -12.28 -5.93 27.00
CA GLY A 201 -13.19 -6.86 26.30
C GLY A 201 -13.35 -6.61 24.79
N PHE A 202 -12.78 -5.53 24.23
CA PHE A 202 -12.76 -5.36 22.78
C PHE A 202 -11.81 -6.35 22.11
N PRO A 203 -12.19 -6.94 20.96
CA PRO A 203 -11.29 -7.78 20.18
C PRO A 203 -9.94 -7.10 19.90
N ARG A 204 -8.83 -7.82 20.13
CA ARG A 204 -7.46 -7.26 20.04
C ARG A 204 -7.16 -6.65 18.67
N LYS A 205 -7.68 -7.22 17.58
CA LYS A 205 -7.43 -6.77 16.21
C LYS A 205 -8.25 -5.54 15.76
N LEU A 206 -9.27 -5.12 16.51
CA LEU A 206 -10.07 -3.96 16.10
C LEU A 206 -9.28 -2.66 16.20
N THR A 207 -9.25 -1.88 15.13
CA THR A 207 -8.64 -0.53 15.09
C THR A 207 -9.68 0.58 15.10
N ALA A 208 -10.97 0.24 15.03
CA ALA A 208 -12.08 1.20 15.08
C ALA A 208 -13.26 0.65 15.92
N ALA A 209 -14.15 1.56 16.31
CA ALA A 209 -15.38 1.31 17.06
C ALA A 209 -16.49 2.27 16.63
N LEU A 210 -17.73 1.96 16.96
CA LEU A 210 -18.86 2.89 16.81
C LEU A 210 -19.05 3.68 18.10
N GLN A 211 -19.15 5.00 17.99
CA GLN A 211 -19.48 5.89 19.10
C GLN A 211 -21.00 5.89 19.33
N GLN A 212 -21.43 5.62 20.56
CA GLN A 212 -22.83 5.68 20.99
C GLN A 212 -22.93 6.50 22.28
N GLY A 213 -23.29 7.78 22.15
CA GLY A 213 -23.19 8.73 23.27
C GLY A 213 -21.77 8.76 23.82
N LYS A 214 -21.59 8.51 25.12
CA LYS A 214 -20.27 8.42 25.77
C LYS A 214 -19.60 7.05 25.67
N LYS A 215 -20.32 6.02 25.18
CA LYS A 215 -19.82 4.63 25.11
C LYS A 215 -19.28 4.29 23.72
N LEU A 216 -18.37 3.32 23.69
CA LEU A 216 -17.88 2.71 22.46
C LEU A 216 -18.51 1.32 22.31
N LYS A 217 -18.97 1.01 21.10
CA LYS A 217 -19.48 -0.31 20.72
C LYS A 217 -18.54 -0.93 19.67
N PRO A 218 -18.22 -2.24 19.77
CA PRO A 218 -17.46 -2.92 18.71
C PRO A 218 -18.17 -2.84 17.36
N LEU A 219 -17.40 -2.83 16.25
CA LEU A 219 -17.99 -2.93 14.92
C LEU A 219 -18.72 -4.28 14.79
N PRO A 220 -19.89 -4.32 14.13
CA PRO A 220 -20.52 -5.57 13.74
C PRO A 220 -19.62 -6.40 12.83
N SER A 221 -19.78 -7.73 12.86
CA SER A 221 -19.13 -8.63 11.90
C SER A 221 -19.68 -8.43 10.49
N ARG A 222 -18.97 -8.94 9.47
CA ARG A 222 -19.47 -8.94 8.08
C ARG A 222 -20.90 -9.45 7.98
N ALA A 223 -21.18 -10.63 8.54
CA ALA A 223 -22.52 -11.22 8.56
C ALA A 223 -23.56 -10.33 9.28
N GLY A 224 -23.17 -9.62 10.33
CA GLY A 224 -24.05 -8.66 11.00
C GLY A 224 -24.37 -7.45 10.12
N ILE A 225 -23.38 -6.93 9.38
CA ILE A 225 -23.56 -5.82 8.44
C ILE A 225 -24.51 -6.22 7.31
N GLU A 226 -24.33 -7.41 6.73
CA GLU A 226 -25.19 -7.95 5.67
C GLU A 226 -26.64 -8.18 6.15
N LYS A 227 -26.84 -8.49 7.44
CA LYS A 227 -28.16 -8.55 8.08
C LYS A 227 -28.74 -7.18 8.49
N GLY A 228 -28.07 -6.09 8.13
CA GLY A 228 -28.58 -4.72 8.33
C GLY A 228 -28.12 -4.03 9.62
N ALA A 229 -27.11 -4.53 10.33
CA ALA A 229 -26.65 -3.91 11.59
C ALA A 229 -26.16 -2.45 11.45
N LEU A 230 -25.87 -1.98 10.23
CA LEU A 230 -25.48 -0.60 9.91
C LEU A 230 -26.48 0.14 9.03
N ALA A 231 -27.67 -0.42 8.76
CA ALA A 231 -28.62 0.13 7.79
C ALA A 231 -29.03 1.58 8.11
N ASN A 232 -29.09 1.95 9.39
CA ASN A 232 -29.52 3.28 9.85
C ASN A 232 -28.35 4.23 10.18
N SER A 233 -27.10 3.78 10.06
CA SER A 233 -25.92 4.57 10.46
C SER A 233 -24.86 4.71 9.38
N ALA A 234 -24.90 3.88 8.34
CA ALA A 234 -24.03 3.98 7.17
C ALA A 234 -24.81 4.46 5.95
N ARG A 235 -24.32 5.52 5.30
CA ARG A 235 -24.85 5.98 4.02
C ARG A 235 -24.53 4.97 2.92
N VAL A 236 -25.50 4.65 2.07
CA VAL A 236 -25.24 3.87 0.84
C VAL A 236 -24.59 4.79 -0.21
N LEU A 237 -23.42 4.39 -0.72
CA LEU A 237 -22.67 5.11 -1.74
C LEU A 237 -23.11 4.74 -3.15
N ALA A 238 -23.38 3.45 -3.36
CA ALA A 238 -23.82 2.85 -4.61
C ALA A 238 -24.49 1.50 -4.36
N TRP A 239 -25.11 0.95 -5.38
CA TRP A 239 -25.70 -0.38 -5.40
C TRP A 239 -25.05 -1.21 -6.52
N LEU A 240 -24.63 -2.43 -6.20
CA LEU A 240 -24.08 -3.40 -7.12
C LEU A 240 -25.10 -4.50 -7.43
N ALA A 241 -24.86 -5.20 -8.53
CA ALA A 241 -25.72 -6.31 -8.97
C ALA A 241 -25.35 -7.65 -8.33
N ASP A 242 -24.12 -7.81 -7.87
CA ASP A 242 -23.57 -9.05 -7.33
C ASP A 242 -22.95 -8.81 -5.94
N PRO A 243 -23.21 -9.69 -4.95
CA PRO A 243 -22.57 -9.63 -3.64
C PRO A 243 -21.12 -10.20 -3.57
N VAL A 244 -20.58 -10.74 -4.67
CA VAL A 244 -19.23 -11.30 -4.79
C VAL A 244 -18.25 -10.34 -5.45
#